data_AF-A0AAD4S5T1-F1
#
_entry.id   AF-A0AAD4S5T1-F1
#
_cell.length_a   1.000
_cell.length_b   1.000
_cell.length_c   1.000
_cell.angle_alpha   90.00
_cell.angle_beta   90.00
_cell.angle_gamma   90.00
#
_symmetry.space_group_name_H-M   'P 1'
#
loop_
_entity.id
_entity.type
_entity.pdbx_description
1 polymer ?
#
loop_
_entity_poly.entity_id
_entity_poly.type
_entity_poly.pdbx_seq_one_letter_code
_entity_poly.pdbx_strand_id
1 'polypeptide(L)'
;MPHQDGPAYFPVVAIISLESPAVMNFTPHSRLMESSRSGRYASDGDSSSNEVGSENETDICLPNHQQSSILLMPCSLLIFKDEAYSDYLHGIEDRNVHQLDKVVNIVEALKHDRRVPSSLDTEDMIEAESSGQFKIIERTNTRISLTCRLVLKVCRNIFKF
;
A
#
# COMPACT_ATOMS: atom_id res chain seq x y z
N MET A 1 -3.38 3.71 12.35
CA MET A 1 -4.37 2.60 12.42
C MET A 1 -4.82 2.26 11.00
N PRO A 2 -4.70 0.99 10.56
CA PRO A 2 -5.16 0.55 9.24
C PRO A 2 -6.68 0.69 9.10
N HIS A 3 -7.16 1.27 7.99
CA HIS A 3 -8.58 1.48 7.73
C HIS A 3 -8.86 1.55 6.22
N GLN A 4 -10.14 1.59 5.85
CA GLN A 4 -10.58 1.99 4.51
C GLN A 4 -11.39 3.27 4.60
N ASP A 5 -11.42 4.01 3.50
CA ASP A 5 -12.27 5.19 3.41
C ASP A 5 -13.72 4.77 3.22
N GLY A 6 -14.65 5.54 3.79
CA GLY A 6 -16.07 5.21 3.75
C GLY A 6 -16.67 5.27 2.32
N PRO A 7 -17.81 4.59 2.10
CA PRO A 7 -18.45 4.51 0.78
C PRO A 7 -19.06 5.82 0.29
N ALA A 8 -19.02 6.88 1.09
CA ALA A 8 -19.54 8.20 0.73
C ALA A 8 -18.69 8.92 -0.33
N TYR A 9 -17.42 8.52 -0.48
CA TYR A 9 -16.48 9.14 -1.42
C TYR A 9 -16.39 8.33 -2.71
N PHE A 10 -16.13 9.02 -3.82
CA PHE A 10 -15.67 8.40 -5.06
C PHE A 10 -14.36 7.64 -4.79
N PRO A 11 -14.08 6.47 -5.42
CA PRO A 11 -12.96 5.58 -5.06
C PRO A 11 -11.61 6.09 -5.57
N VAL A 12 -11.27 7.31 -5.20
CA VAL A 12 -9.98 7.96 -5.39
C VAL A 12 -9.73 8.88 -4.21
N VAL A 13 -8.51 8.84 -3.70
CA VAL A 13 -8.02 9.77 -2.69
C VAL A 13 -6.75 10.44 -3.20
N ALA A 14 -6.60 11.72 -2.85
CA ALA A 14 -5.35 12.45 -3.00
C ALA A 14 -4.88 12.93 -1.61
N ILE A 15 -3.62 12.67 -1.26
CA ILE A 15 -3.00 13.07 -0.01
C ILE A 15 -1.74 13.88 -0.31
N ILE A 16 -1.74 15.15 0.06
CA ILE A 16 -0.56 16.00 0.06
C ILE A 16 0.13 15.83 1.40
N SER A 17 1.42 15.50 1.40
CA SER A 17 2.25 15.36 2.61
C SER A 17 3.15 16.58 2.78
N LEU A 18 3.19 17.16 3.97
CA LEU A 18 3.92 18.37 4.30
C LEU A 18 4.74 18.17 5.58
N GLU A 19 5.82 18.96 5.70
CA GLU A 19 6.72 19.12 6.85
C GLU A 19 7.57 17.89 7.24
N SER A 20 6.96 16.74 7.52
CA SER A 20 7.68 15.56 8.04
C SER A 20 7.33 14.29 7.25
N PRO A 21 8.28 13.37 7.00
CA PRO A 21 8.01 12.17 6.23
C PRO A 21 7.07 11.21 6.97
N ALA A 22 6.51 10.24 6.26
CA ALA A 22 5.84 9.08 6.87
C ALA A 22 5.84 7.90 5.92
N VAL A 23 5.59 6.70 6.46
CA VAL A 23 5.34 5.50 5.66
C VAL A 23 3.85 5.17 5.72
N MET A 24 3.20 5.12 4.55
CA MET A 24 1.83 4.65 4.38
C MET A 24 1.86 3.17 4.02
N ASN A 25 1.24 2.33 4.85
CA ASN A 25 1.13 0.90 4.61
C ASN A 25 -0.18 0.58 3.89
N PHE A 26 -0.11 -0.24 2.85
CA PHE A 26 -1.26 -0.85 2.17
C PHE A 26 -1.24 -2.35 2.46
N THR A 27 -2.27 -2.82 3.17
CA THR A 27 -2.39 -4.23 3.56
C THR A 27 -3.68 -4.81 2.98
N PRO A 28 -3.66 -5.96 2.29
CA PRO A 28 -4.87 -6.57 1.76
C PRO A 28 -5.95 -6.76 2.82
N HIS A 29 -7.20 -6.47 2.46
CA HIS A 29 -8.34 -6.80 3.31
C HIS A 29 -8.61 -8.32 3.26
N SER A 30 -9.10 -8.92 4.35
CA SER A 30 -9.41 -10.37 4.41
C SER A 30 -10.29 -10.87 3.26
N ARG A 31 -11.26 -10.05 2.81
CA ARG A 31 -12.12 -10.31 1.63
C ARG A 31 -11.33 -10.65 0.36
N LEU A 32 -10.19 -9.98 0.13
CA LEU A 32 -9.30 -10.21 -1.01
C LEU A 32 -8.49 -11.51 -0.84
N MET A 33 -8.16 -11.87 0.40
CA MET A 33 -7.47 -13.12 0.74
C MET A 33 -8.40 -14.34 0.68
N GLU A 34 -9.71 -14.15 0.87
CA GLU A 34 -10.72 -15.22 0.84
C GLU A 34 -11.16 -15.56 -0.59
N SER A 35 -11.31 -14.57 -1.45
CA SER A 35 -11.67 -14.77 -2.87
C SER A 35 -10.62 -15.58 -3.65
N SER A 36 -9.34 -15.37 -3.34
CA SER A 36 -8.22 -16.14 -3.89
C SER A 36 -8.17 -17.60 -3.39
N ARG A 37 -8.88 -17.92 -2.30
CA ARG A 37 -9.03 -19.29 -1.77
C ARG A 37 -10.29 -19.98 -2.28
N SER A 38 -11.38 -19.22 -2.48
CA SER A 38 -12.67 -19.75 -2.91
C SER A 38 -12.72 -20.16 -4.39
N GLY A 39 -11.84 -19.63 -5.24
CA GLY A 39 -11.71 -20.04 -6.64
C GLY A 39 -11.17 -21.46 -6.85
N ARG A 40 -10.71 -22.14 -5.79
CA ARG A 40 -10.11 -23.49 -5.87
C ARG A 40 -11.12 -24.66 -5.79
N TYR A 41 -12.40 -24.39 -5.50
CA TYR A 41 -13.42 -25.44 -5.30
C TYR A 41 -14.59 -25.40 -6.31
N ALA A 42 -14.46 -24.65 -7.40
CA ALA A 42 -15.51 -24.50 -8.41
C ALA A 42 -15.13 -25.10 -9.77
N SER A 43 -14.37 -26.21 -9.78
CA SER A 43 -14.21 -27.05 -10.97
C SER A 43 -14.71 -28.46 -10.65
N ASP A 44 -15.77 -28.83 -11.35
CA ASP A 44 -16.32 -30.18 -11.60
C ASP A 44 -16.34 -31.19 -10.45
N GLY A 45 -17.51 -31.29 -9.82
CA GLY A 45 -17.96 -32.52 -9.19
C GLY A 45 -18.69 -33.41 -10.19
N ASP A 46 -17.95 -34.10 -11.07
CA ASP A 46 -18.42 -35.37 -11.66
C ASP A 46 -17.39 -36.49 -11.43
N SER A 47 -17.89 -37.57 -10.84
CA SER A 47 -17.38 -38.94 -10.83
C SER A 47 -16.03 -39.29 -10.16
N SER A 48 -16.16 -39.84 -8.94
CA SER A 48 -15.58 -41.14 -8.51
C SER A 48 -14.47 -41.78 -9.37
N SER A 49 -13.23 -41.83 -8.86
CA SER A 49 -12.53 -43.06 -8.43
C SER A 49 -11.04 -42.83 -8.15
N ASN A 50 -10.49 -43.71 -7.31
CA ASN A 50 -9.14 -43.81 -6.73
C ASN A 50 -7.95 -43.37 -7.61
N GLU A 51 -6.88 -42.85 -7.00
CA GLU A 51 -5.56 -43.52 -6.84
C GLU A 51 -4.49 -42.62 -6.18
N VAL A 52 -3.50 -43.29 -5.57
CA VAL A 52 -2.36 -42.76 -4.81
C VAL A 52 -1.21 -42.36 -5.75
N GLY A 53 -0.55 -41.22 -5.51
CA GLY A 53 0.74 -40.92 -6.11
C GLY A 53 1.26 -39.50 -5.84
N SER A 54 2.53 -39.40 -5.43
CA SER A 54 3.40 -38.21 -5.49
C SER A 54 3.33 -37.61 -6.93
N GLU A 55 3.61 -36.35 -7.27
CA GLU A 55 4.87 -35.57 -7.15
C GLU A 55 4.58 -34.13 -7.66
N ASN A 56 5.21 -33.12 -7.05
CA ASN A 56 5.58 -31.83 -7.65
C ASN A 56 4.60 -31.13 -8.62
N GLU A 57 3.55 -30.51 -8.08
CA GLU A 57 2.88 -29.42 -8.80
C GLU A 57 3.45 -28.09 -8.30
N THR A 58 4.37 -27.53 -9.09
CA THR A 58 4.79 -26.13 -9.00
C THR A 58 3.53 -25.25 -9.06
N ASP A 59 3.12 -24.77 -7.89
CA ASP A 59 1.95 -23.91 -7.66
C ASP A 59 2.12 -22.61 -8.48
N ILE A 60 1.49 -22.56 -9.65
CA ILE A 60 1.53 -21.42 -10.56
C ILE A 60 0.78 -20.24 -9.93
N CYS A 61 1.57 -19.26 -9.46
CA CYS A 61 1.28 -17.87 -9.10
C CYS A 61 -0.19 -17.41 -9.06
N LEU A 62 -0.75 -17.33 -7.85
CA LEU A 62 -1.87 -16.42 -7.54
C LEU A 62 -1.38 -14.96 -7.53
N PRO A 63 -2.26 -13.97 -7.80
CA PRO A 63 -1.90 -12.56 -7.70
C PRO A 63 -1.32 -12.31 -6.31
N ASN A 64 -0.07 -11.85 -6.32
CA ASN A 64 0.74 -11.64 -5.14
C ASN A 64 0.14 -10.45 -4.38
N HIS A 65 -0.95 -10.67 -3.63
CA HIS A 65 -1.59 -9.67 -2.78
C HIS A 65 -0.69 -9.40 -1.58
N GLN A 66 0.49 -8.87 -1.85
CA GLN A 66 1.49 -8.56 -0.85
C GLN A 66 1.15 -7.23 -0.22
N GLN A 67 1.53 -7.14 1.05
CA GLN A 67 1.59 -5.86 1.72
C GLN A 67 2.69 -5.02 1.06
N SER A 68 2.38 -3.76 0.77
CA SER A 68 3.33 -2.80 0.23
C SER A 68 3.25 -1.49 0.99
N SER A 69 4.35 -0.77 1.06
CA SER A 69 4.42 0.52 1.73
C SER A 69 4.89 1.61 0.77
N ILE A 70 4.46 2.84 1.02
CA ILE A 70 4.85 4.02 0.24
C ILE A 70 5.46 5.04 1.20
N LEU A 71 6.66 5.50 0.88
CA LEU A 71 7.32 6.60 1.57
C LEU A 71 6.75 7.93 1.07
N LEU A 72 6.25 8.72 2.02
CA LEU A 72 5.64 10.03 1.81
C LEU A 72 6.59 11.11 2.32
N MET A 73 7.37 11.68 1.42
CA MET A 73 8.26 12.81 1.74
C MET A 73 7.49 14.14 1.84
N PRO A 74 8.02 15.16 2.54
CA PRO A 74 7.46 16.50 2.48
C PRO A 74 7.34 17.01 1.03
N CYS A 75 6.25 17.71 0.72
CA CYS A 75 5.91 18.21 -0.61
C CYS A 75 5.63 17.11 -1.65
N SER A 76 5.25 15.91 -1.22
CA SER A 76 4.79 14.84 -2.11
C SER A 76 3.27 14.76 -2.19
N LEU A 77 2.76 14.21 -3.30
CA LEU A 77 1.36 13.91 -3.53
C LEU A 77 1.20 12.40 -3.75
N LEU A 78 0.43 11.74 -2.88
CA LEU A 78 0.00 10.36 -3.08
C LEU A 78 -1.43 10.36 -3.63
N ILE A 79 -1.64 9.67 -4.75
CA ILE A 79 -2.96 9.38 -5.30
C ILE A 79 -3.13 7.88 -5.34
N PHE A 80 -4.20 7.35 -4.75
CA PHE A 80 -4.59 5.95 -4.91
C PHE A 80 -6.08 5.84 -5.20
N LYS A 81 -6.43 4.81 -5.96
CA LYS A 81 -7.77 4.57 -6.52
C LYS A 81 -8.03 3.07 -6.70
N ASP A 82 -9.24 2.73 -7.14
CA ASP A 82 -9.61 1.38 -7.56
C ASP A 82 -9.39 0.35 -6.43
N GLU A 83 -8.66 -0.74 -6.67
CA GLU A 83 -8.38 -1.80 -5.69
C GLU A 83 -7.60 -1.27 -4.47
N ALA A 84 -6.64 -0.37 -4.68
CA ALA A 84 -5.87 0.22 -3.59
C ALA A 84 -6.76 1.04 -2.62
N TYR A 85 -7.89 1.57 -3.12
CA TYR A 85 -8.89 2.25 -2.31
C TYR A 85 -9.89 1.26 -1.67
N SER A 86 -10.29 0.23 -2.41
CA SER A 86 -11.48 -0.59 -2.09
C SER A 86 -11.16 -1.91 -1.38
N ASP A 87 -9.98 -2.47 -1.62
CA ASP A 87 -9.59 -3.82 -1.21
C ASP A 87 -8.36 -3.85 -0.32
N TYR A 88 -7.70 -2.70 -0.12
CA TYR A 88 -6.58 -2.55 0.80
C TYR A 88 -6.98 -1.68 2.00
N LEU A 89 -6.48 -2.06 3.17
CA LEU A 89 -6.41 -1.21 4.35
C LEU A 89 -5.20 -0.30 4.20
N HIS A 90 -5.39 1.01 4.32
CA HIS A 90 -4.31 1.99 4.37
C HIS A 90 -4.13 2.58 5.77
N GLY A 91 -2.90 2.91 6.11
CA GLY A 91 -2.64 3.61 7.37
C GLY A 91 -1.18 3.95 7.59
N ILE A 92 -0.97 4.94 8.44
CA ILE A 92 0.35 5.30 8.97
C ILE A 92 0.42 4.75 10.40
N GLU A 93 1.57 4.14 10.73
CA GLU A 93 1.87 3.71 12.09
C GLU A 93 2.15 4.92 12.99
N ASP A 94 1.67 4.86 14.24
CA ASP A 94 1.90 5.91 15.24
C ASP A 94 3.26 5.73 15.91
N ARG A 95 4.32 5.97 15.14
CA ARG A 95 5.73 5.86 15.54
C ARG A 95 6.56 6.93 14.85
N ASN A 96 7.62 7.37 15.50
CA ASN A 96 8.53 8.37 14.92
C ASN A 96 9.56 7.74 13.98
N VAL A 97 9.88 6.46 14.16
CA VAL A 97 10.84 5.73 13.31
C VAL A 97 10.08 4.70 12.48
N HIS A 98 10.27 4.74 11.17
CA HIS A 98 9.66 3.82 10.22
C HIS A 98 10.73 2.99 9.51
N GLN A 99 10.48 1.69 9.36
CA GLN A 99 11.30 0.79 8.55
C GLN A 99 10.94 0.94 7.08
N LEU A 100 11.94 0.78 6.20
CA LEU A 100 11.77 0.93 4.76
C LEU A 100 11.75 -0.40 3.99
N ASP A 101 11.88 -1.55 4.66
CA ASP A 101 12.01 -2.88 4.03
C ASP A 101 10.87 -3.26 3.05
N LYS A 102 9.68 -2.66 3.21
CA LYS A 102 8.49 -2.90 2.36
C LYS A 102 8.13 -1.72 1.48
N VAL A 103 8.94 -0.66 1.50
CA VAL A 103 8.68 0.58 0.77
C VAL A 103 9.10 0.40 -0.68
N VAL A 104 8.19 0.65 -1.61
CA VAL A 104 8.42 0.37 -3.03
C VAL A 104 8.94 1.56 -3.84
N ASN A 105 9.06 2.74 -3.21
CA ASN A 105 9.45 4.00 -3.88
C ASN A 105 10.65 4.68 -3.20
N ILE A 106 11.55 3.92 -2.56
CA ILE A 106 12.69 4.47 -1.81
C ILE A 106 13.54 5.35 -2.71
N VAL A 107 13.96 4.82 -3.85
CA VAL A 107 14.85 5.50 -4.80
C VAL A 107 14.22 6.81 -5.27
N GLU A 108 12.97 6.79 -5.77
CA GLU A 108 12.27 7.98 -6.25
C GLU A 108 12.03 9.01 -5.13
N ALA A 109 11.65 8.55 -3.94
CA ALA A 109 11.31 9.43 -2.83
C ALA A 109 12.55 10.13 -2.25
N LEU A 110 13.72 9.46 -2.25
CA LEU A 110 14.94 9.98 -1.63
C LEU A 110 15.84 10.77 -2.59
N LYS A 111 15.57 10.76 -3.92
CA LYS A 111 16.35 11.54 -4.92
C LYS A 111 16.50 13.02 -4.57
N HIS A 112 15.53 13.58 -3.86
CA HIS A 112 15.52 14.99 -3.47
C HIS A 112 15.64 15.21 -1.96
N ASP A 113 15.90 14.15 -1.17
CA ASP A 113 16.20 14.30 0.25
C ASP A 113 17.58 14.96 0.39
N ARG A 114 17.65 16.05 1.15
CA ARG A 114 18.89 16.78 1.43
C ARG A 114 19.95 15.94 2.15
N ARG A 115 19.55 14.80 2.74
CA ARG A 115 20.48 13.83 3.35
C ARG A 115 21.21 12.98 2.30
N VAL A 116 20.71 12.89 1.08
CA VAL A 116 21.38 12.18 -0.01
C VAL A 116 22.29 13.17 -0.74
N PRO A 117 23.60 12.88 -0.87
CA PRO A 117 24.49 13.69 -1.68
C PRO A 117 23.93 13.81 -3.10
N SER A 118 23.87 15.04 -3.63
CA SER A 118 23.37 15.34 -4.99
C SER A 118 24.19 14.72 -6.12
N SER A 119 25.22 13.94 -5.80
CA SER A 119 26.14 13.29 -6.72
C SER A 119 25.95 11.77 -6.82
N LEU A 120 25.01 11.16 -6.07
CA LEU A 120 24.68 9.76 -6.28
C LEU A 120 23.79 9.64 -7.52
N ASP A 121 24.28 8.92 -8.52
CA ASP A 121 23.47 8.59 -9.67
C ASP A 121 22.38 7.56 -9.29
N THR A 122 21.36 7.38 -10.13
CA THR A 122 20.25 6.46 -9.83
C THR A 122 20.76 5.02 -9.64
N GLU A 123 21.84 4.64 -10.31
CA GLU A 123 22.49 3.33 -10.16
C GLU A 123 23.11 3.17 -8.75
N ASP A 124 23.83 4.19 -8.26
CA ASP A 124 24.38 4.21 -6.90
C ASP A 124 23.27 4.14 -5.83
N MET A 125 22.12 4.77 -6.09
CA MET A 125 20.97 4.70 -5.18
C MET A 125 20.34 3.31 -5.11
N ILE A 126 20.31 2.58 -6.23
CA ILE A 126 19.81 1.19 -6.28
C ILE A 126 20.79 0.25 -5.56
N GLU A 127 22.10 0.46 -5.70
CA GLU A 127 23.11 -0.27 -4.94
C GLU A 127 23.05 0.07 -3.43
N ALA A 128 22.83 1.34 -3.09
CA ALA A 128 22.61 1.79 -1.71
C ALA A 128 21.35 1.18 -1.07
N GLU A 129 20.26 1.07 -1.83
CA GLU A 129 19.06 0.35 -1.41
C GLU A 129 19.36 -1.15 -1.19
N SER A 130 20.03 -1.79 -2.16
CA SER A 130 20.38 -3.22 -2.10
C SER A 130 21.36 -3.55 -0.97
N SER A 131 22.24 -2.61 -0.60
CA SER A 131 23.14 -2.73 0.56
C SER A 131 22.48 -2.40 1.90
N GLY A 132 21.21 -1.97 1.90
CA GLY A 132 20.45 -1.63 3.10
C GLY A 132 20.93 -0.34 3.76
N GLN A 133 21.45 0.60 2.98
CA GLN A 133 21.87 1.92 3.49
C GLN A 133 20.66 2.73 3.99
N PHE A 134 19.49 2.56 3.37
CA PHE A 134 18.23 3.20 3.76
C PHE A 134 17.32 2.22 4.51
N LYS A 135 17.68 1.87 5.75
CA LYS A 135 16.86 0.96 6.58
C LYS A 135 15.69 1.64 7.28
N ILE A 136 15.87 2.90 7.65
CA ILE A 136 14.91 3.64 8.47
C ILE A 136 14.75 5.08 8.01
N ILE A 137 13.58 5.65 8.29
CA ILE A 137 13.35 7.09 8.26
C ILE A 137 12.72 7.56 9.57
N GLU A 138 13.19 8.70 10.06
CA GLU A 138 12.73 9.30 11.31
C GLU A 138 11.94 10.59 11.06
N ARG A 139 10.85 10.74 11.81
CA ARG A 139 10.00 11.93 11.89
C ARG A 139 10.53 12.87 12.94
N THR A 140 11.20 13.93 12.50
CA THR A 140 11.80 14.93 13.38
C THR A 140 10.84 16.06 13.77
N ASN A 141 9.69 16.16 13.11
CA ASN A 141 8.72 17.25 13.26
C ASN A 141 7.29 16.72 13.16
N THR A 142 6.31 17.57 13.49
CA THR A 142 4.90 17.30 13.18
C THR A 142 4.75 17.11 11.67
N ARG A 143 3.96 16.10 11.28
CA ARG A 143 3.56 15.92 9.88
C ARG A 143 2.21 16.56 9.68
N ILE A 144 2.08 17.35 8.63
CA ILE A 144 0.80 17.87 8.17
C ILE A 144 0.43 17.12 6.89
N SER A 145 -0.84 16.74 6.75
CA SER A 145 -1.34 16.24 5.47
C SER A 145 -2.70 16.78 5.13
N LEU A 146 -2.90 17.09 3.86
CA LEU A 146 -4.18 17.49 3.31
C LEU A 146 -4.74 16.32 2.52
N THR A 147 -5.92 15.83 2.89
CA THR A 147 -6.60 14.74 2.19
C THR A 147 -7.77 15.31 1.41
N CYS A 148 -7.75 15.15 0.09
CA CYS A 148 -8.79 15.57 -0.82
C CYS A 148 -9.59 14.35 -1.29
N ARG A 149 -10.92 14.45 -1.18
CA ARG A 149 -11.88 13.41 -1.58
C ARG A 149 -13.02 14.03 -2.37
N LEU A 150 -13.57 13.27 -3.31
CA LEU A 150 -14.75 13.68 -4.07
C LEU A 150 -16.00 13.01 -3.51
N VAL A 151 -17.04 13.79 -3.19
CA VAL A 151 -18.35 13.27 -2.79
C VAL A 151 -19.31 13.44 -3.97
N LEU A 152 -19.76 12.33 -4.58
CA LEU A 152 -20.60 12.38 -5.80
C LEU A 152 -22.04 12.83 -5.55
N LYS A 153 -22.59 12.49 -4.37
CA LYS A 153 -23.96 12.85 -3.99
C LYS A 153 -23.94 13.43 -2.59
N VAL A 154 -24.32 14.70 -2.49
CA VAL A 154 -24.63 15.31 -1.20
C VAL A 154 -26.08 14.97 -0.88
N CYS A 155 -26.31 14.09 0.09
CA CYS A 155 -27.65 13.87 0.61
C CYS A 155 -28.16 15.18 1.24
N ARG A 156 -29.07 15.89 0.57
CA ARG A 156 -29.82 16.99 1.19
C ARG A 156 -30.87 16.38 2.12
N ASN A 157 -31.01 16.92 3.33
CA ASN A 157 -31.95 16.50 4.40
C ASN A 157 -31.54 15.27 5.24
N ILE A 158 -30.30 15.21 5.71
CA ILE A 158 -29.85 14.16 6.66
C ILE A 158 -30.51 14.33 8.05
N PHE A 159 -30.97 15.54 8.37
CA PHE A 159 -31.80 15.82 9.55
C PHE A 159 -33.17 16.32 9.10
N LYS A 160 -34.18 15.47 9.22
CA LYS A 160 -35.57 15.91 9.39
C LYS A 160 -35.80 15.94 10.90
N PHE A 161 -35.81 17.13 11.48
CA PHE A 161 -36.36 17.34 12.82
C PHE A 161 -37.88 17.37 12.74
#